data_AF-A0A2G4GEX9-F1
#
_entry.id   AF-A0A2G4GEX9-F1
#
_cell.length_a   1.000
_cell.length_b   1.000
_cell.length_c   1.000
_cell.angle_alpha   90.00
_cell.angle_beta   90.00
_cell.angle_gamma   90.00
#
_symmetry.space_group_name_H-M   'P 1'
#
loop_
_entity.id
_entity.type
_entity.pdbx_description
1 polymer ?
#
loop_
_entity_poly.entity_id
_entity_poly.type
_entity_poly.pdbx_seq_one_letter_code
_entity_poly.pdbx_strand_id
1 'polypeptide(L)'
;MLQVQNVTVEVGGKNVVQGATFTVMARDKVGIVGRNGAGKTSMFRVLGGENDPAAGKVMRSGAFGYLSQDPRTSPEQEARSAIGHVLSGRNIDADLARLEKLRVVMEKDPSDKNVAKFSKAEEEFTLKGGYSAESEARSISAGLGLKEDRLDLALGVLSGGERRRVELARILFAGSDMLLLDEPTNHLDIDAKTWLLNFLRNYKGALLVISHDLELLDEAITRVIHLDRPDEDDTGMVYEYRGTYTQYKRSRAEDESRAEKKASLQAKEVARLQEVVDRFGAKASKATMAHSIEKRIARIEGESTGMRKKDRALTVKFPPPPQSGITVVTTKGLSKGYGGPAIFEDVSFDLGRGERLLVLGLNGAGKTSLLRILAGATQANIGDIEWGYKVEVGYFAQEHDTIDPNQSLIWHMRRELPAGSALTETQMRALL
;
A
#
# COMPACT_ATOMS: atom_id res chain seq x y z
N MET A 1 18.59 -13.79 -2.18
CA MET A 1 18.34 -13.97 -0.72
C MET A 1 18.40 -12.61 -0.04
N LEU A 2 17.48 -12.34 0.89
CA LEU A 2 17.47 -11.12 1.71
C LEU A 2 17.77 -11.49 3.16
N GLN A 3 18.75 -10.82 3.76
CA GLN A 3 19.09 -10.99 5.16
C GLN A 3 19.05 -9.65 5.89
N VAL A 4 18.24 -9.61 6.94
CA VAL A 4 17.98 -8.43 7.76
C VAL A 4 18.46 -8.75 9.17
N GLN A 5 19.40 -7.95 9.70
CA GLN A 5 20.00 -8.18 11.01
C GLN A 5 19.88 -6.93 11.87
N ASN A 6 19.13 -7.04 12.97
CA ASN A 6 18.93 -6.02 13.99
C ASN A 6 18.63 -4.62 13.41
N VAL A 7 17.76 -4.57 12.40
CA VAL A 7 17.49 -3.35 11.65
C VAL A 7 16.55 -2.44 12.44
N THR A 8 16.93 -1.18 12.53
CA THR A 8 16.10 -0.10 13.06
C THR A 8 15.74 0.86 11.93
N VAL A 9 14.47 1.22 11.85
CA VAL A 9 13.94 2.16 10.86
C VAL A 9 13.45 3.39 11.60
N GLU A 10 13.95 4.55 11.18
CA GLU A 10 13.60 5.86 11.72
C GLU A 10 12.85 6.67 10.67
N VAL A 11 11.79 7.36 11.09
CA VAL A 11 11.04 8.30 10.26
C VAL A 11 10.78 9.56 11.07
N GLY A 12 11.30 10.70 10.60
CA GLY A 12 11.06 12.00 11.22
C GLY A 12 11.51 12.09 12.69
N GLY A 13 12.64 11.47 13.06
CA GLY A 13 13.15 11.49 14.43
C GLY A 13 12.58 10.41 15.36
N LYS A 14 11.61 9.60 14.89
CA LYS A 14 11.00 8.52 15.69
C LYS A 14 11.38 7.14 15.14
N ASN A 15 11.74 6.23 16.03
CA ASN A 15 11.95 4.82 15.70
C ASN A 15 10.61 4.13 15.45
N VAL A 16 10.31 3.86 14.18
CA VAL A 16 9.07 3.18 13.77
C VAL A 16 9.21 1.66 13.85
N VAL A 17 10.41 1.13 13.60
CA VAL A 17 10.71 -0.32 13.72
C VAL A 17 12.05 -0.47 14.43
N GLN A 18 12.16 -1.42 15.37
CA GLN A 18 13.41 -1.69 16.08
C GLN A 18 13.74 -3.18 16.12
N GLY A 19 15.02 -3.49 15.92
CA GLY A 19 15.56 -4.83 16.09
C GLY A 19 15.05 -5.88 15.10
N ALA A 20 14.55 -5.46 13.94
CA ALA A 20 14.02 -6.36 12.94
C ALA A 20 15.12 -7.33 12.46
N THR A 21 14.92 -8.62 12.67
CA THR A 21 15.86 -9.67 12.28
C THR A 21 15.10 -10.80 11.62
N PHE A 22 15.33 -11.02 10.32
CA PHE A 22 14.71 -12.09 9.56
C PHE A 22 15.51 -12.38 8.29
N THR A 23 15.25 -13.53 7.68
CA THR A 23 15.84 -13.93 6.40
C THR A 23 14.76 -14.38 5.44
N VAL A 24 14.89 -14.04 4.16
CA VAL A 24 14.02 -14.51 3.08
C VAL A 24 14.85 -15.29 2.08
N MET A 25 14.53 -16.58 1.98
CA MET A 25 15.22 -17.55 1.13
C MET A 25 14.55 -17.63 -0.24
N ALA A 26 15.18 -18.34 -1.19
CA ALA A 26 14.57 -18.61 -2.48
C ALA A 26 13.25 -19.38 -2.29
N ARG A 27 12.22 -19.03 -3.08
CA ARG A 27 10.86 -19.59 -3.04
C ARG A 27 10.03 -19.26 -1.78
N ASP A 28 10.58 -18.53 -0.82
CA ASP A 28 9.77 -18.02 0.29
C ASP A 28 8.72 -17.05 -0.23
N LYS A 29 7.49 -17.17 0.28
CA LYS A 29 6.39 -16.24 0.00
C LYS A 29 5.91 -15.67 1.32
N VAL A 30 6.33 -14.46 1.59
CA VAL A 30 6.22 -13.82 2.90
C VAL A 30 5.26 -12.65 2.82
N GLY A 31 4.17 -12.71 3.59
CA GLY A 31 3.27 -11.59 3.78
C GLY A 31 3.74 -10.71 4.94
N ILE A 32 3.78 -9.39 4.75
CA ILE A 32 4.00 -8.43 5.84
C ILE A 32 2.67 -7.78 6.22
N VAL A 33 2.35 -7.85 7.52
CA VAL A 33 1.09 -7.37 8.08
C VAL A 33 1.35 -6.47 9.27
N GLY A 34 0.40 -5.62 9.58
CA GLY A 34 0.49 -4.66 10.67
C GLY A 34 -0.46 -3.50 10.41
N ARG A 35 -0.66 -2.64 11.42
CA ARG A 35 -1.56 -1.49 11.30
C ARG A 35 -1.04 -0.45 10.30
N ASN A 36 -1.94 0.43 9.88
CA ASN A 36 -1.53 1.62 9.13
C ASN A 36 -0.71 2.51 10.07
N GLY A 37 0.40 3.05 9.59
CA GLY A 37 1.36 3.78 10.44
C GLY A 37 2.30 2.88 11.27
N ALA A 38 2.19 1.54 11.17
CA ALA A 38 3.11 0.64 11.88
C ALA A 38 4.57 0.71 11.36
N GLY A 39 4.79 1.29 10.18
CA GLY A 39 6.11 1.39 9.55
C GLY A 39 6.36 0.36 8.43
N LYS A 40 5.32 -0.31 7.91
CA LYS A 40 5.43 -1.32 6.84
C LYS A 40 6.14 -0.78 5.59
N THR A 41 5.60 0.30 5.02
CA THR A 41 6.18 1.00 3.86
C THR A 41 7.57 1.54 4.16
N SER A 42 7.78 2.15 5.33
CA SER A 42 9.10 2.67 5.73
C SER A 42 10.15 1.56 5.82
N MET A 43 9.77 0.39 6.35
CA MET A 43 10.61 -0.80 6.36
C MET A 43 10.88 -1.26 4.92
N PHE A 44 9.89 -1.29 4.03
CA PHE A 44 10.09 -1.62 2.62
C PHE A 44 11.04 -0.68 1.91
N ARG A 45 11.02 0.62 2.18
CA ARG A 45 12.00 1.57 1.62
C ARG A 45 13.42 1.21 2.03
N VAL A 46 13.62 0.87 3.31
CA VAL A 46 14.93 0.41 3.82
C VAL A 46 15.32 -0.93 3.21
N LEU A 47 14.40 -1.88 3.10
CA LEU A 47 14.66 -3.18 2.48
C LEU A 47 14.87 -3.09 0.98
N GLY A 48 14.22 -2.14 0.30
CA GLY A 48 14.34 -1.85 -1.13
C GLY A 48 15.61 -1.09 -1.50
N GLY A 49 16.24 -0.43 -0.51
CA GLY A 49 17.46 0.36 -0.71
C GLY A 49 17.21 1.82 -1.08
N GLU A 50 15.98 2.32 -0.94
CA GLU A 50 15.69 3.75 -1.06
C GLU A 50 16.29 4.56 0.11
N ASN A 51 16.27 3.98 1.30
CA ASN A 51 16.75 4.60 2.54
C ASN A 51 17.74 3.67 3.26
N ASP A 52 18.73 4.27 3.93
CA ASP A 52 19.62 3.53 4.82
C ASP A 52 18.94 3.21 6.16
N PRO A 53 19.25 2.05 6.77
CA PRO A 53 18.78 1.74 8.12
C PRO A 53 19.46 2.65 9.15
N ALA A 54 18.74 3.07 10.18
CA ALA A 54 19.31 3.85 11.29
C ALA A 54 20.30 3.02 12.13
N ALA A 55 20.05 1.72 12.24
CA ALA A 55 20.96 0.73 12.81
C ALA A 55 20.74 -0.64 12.17
N GLY A 56 21.72 -1.54 12.30
CA GLY A 56 21.65 -2.89 11.74
C GLY A 56 22.17 -2.98 10.30
N LYS A 57 21.95 -4.12 9.65
CA LYS A 57 22.42 -4.38 8.28
C LYS A 57 21.36 -5.09 7.45
N VAL A 58 21.25 -4.66 6.18
CA VAL A 58 20.44 -5.32 5.15
C VAL A 58 21.36 -5.81 4.05
N MET A 59 21.40 -7.12 3.82
CA MET A 59 22.16 -7.75 2.74
C MET A 59 21.22 -8.32 1.69
N ARG A 60 21.48 -8.01 0.43
CA ARG A 60 20.71 -8.44 -0.74
C ARG A 60 21.61 -9.22 -1.68
N SER A 61 21.10 -10.31 -2.24
CA SER A 61 21.83 -11.15 -3.19
C SER A 61 20.89 -11.63 -4.29
N GLY A 62 21.39 -11.65 -5.53
CA GLY A 62 20.60 -11.97 -6.73
C GLY A 62 19.90 -10.74 -7.33
N ALA A 63 19.17 -10.96 -8.42
CA ALA A 63 18.32 -9.95 -9.03
C ALA A 63 17.16 -9.58 -8.11
N PHE A 64 16.84 -8.30 -8.01
CA PHE A 64 15.92 -7.77 -7.01
C PHE A 64 14.96 -6.77 -7.64
N GLY A 65 13.66 -7.08 -7.57
CA GLY A 65 12.58 -6.21 -8.03
C GLY A 65 11.87 -5.57 -6.84
N TYR A 66 11.73 -4.25 -6.85
CA TYR A 66 11.07 -3.52 -5.77
C TYR A 66 10.10 -2.48 -6.32
N LEU A 67 8.84 -2.59 -5.91
CA LEU A 67 7.78 -1.65 -6.26
C LEU A 67 7.52 -0.74 -5.06
N SER A 68 7.89 0.53 -5.23
CA SER A 68 7.54 1.59 -4.28
C SER A 68 6.08 2.02 -4.45
N GLN A 69 5.49 2.55 -3.38
CA GLN A 69 4.11 3.06 -3.41
C GLN A 69 3.94 4.26 -4.35
N ASP A 70 4.99 5.06 -4.56
CA ASP A 70 4.99 6.22 -5.44
C ASP A 70 6.25 6.22 -6.32
N PRO A 71 6.19 5.58 -7.51
CA PRO A 71 7.34 5.48 -8.39
C PRO A 71 7.64 6.85 -8.99
N ARG A 72 8.68 7.51 -8.47
CA ARG A 72 9.19 8.75 -9.07
C ARG A 72 9.83 8.43 -10.42
N THR A 73 9.28 9.00 -11.48
CA THR A 73 9.85 8.93 -12.83
C THR A 73 10.78 10.11 -13.06
N SER A 74 11.96 9.87 -13.62
CA SER A 74 12.82 10.94 -14.12
C SER A 74 12.23 11.52 -15.41
N PRO A 75 12.55 12.79 -15.78
CA PRO A 75 12.09 13.37 -17.04
C PRO A 75 12.44 12.53 -18.28
N GLU A 76 13.59 11.84 -18.23
CA GLU A 76 14.05 10.93 -19.28
C GLU A 76 13.18 9.66 -19.37
N GLN A 77 12.67 9.17 -18.24
CA GLN A 77 11.72 8.06 -18.20
C GLN A 77 10.35 8.50 -18.69
N GLU A 78 9.90 9.70 -18.32
CA GLU A 78 8.59 10.22 -18.74
C GLU A 78 8.44 10.36 -20.25
N ALA A 79 9.54 10.61 -20.97
CA ALA A 79 9.57 10.67 -22.43
C ALA A 79 9.54 9.29 -23.12
N ARG A 80 9.83 8.19 -22.40
CA ARG A 80 9.81 6.84 -22.98
C ARG A 80 8.39 6.34 -23.15
N SER A 81 8.17 5.51 -24.17
CA SER A 81 6.93 4.76 -24.29
C SER A 81 6.77 3.80 -23.11
N ALA A 82 5.53 3.55 -22.69
CA ALA A 82 5.24 2.63 -21.60
C ALA A 82 5.77 1.22 -21.88
N ILE A 83 5.63 0.70 -23.10
CA ILE A 83 6.20 -0.61 -23.50
C ILE A 83 7.73 -0.60 -23.43
N GLY A 84 8.37 0.46 -23.90
CA GLY A 84 9.83 0.62 -23.82
C GLY A 84 10.32 0.63 -22.38
N HIS A 85 9.57 1.26 -21.47
CA HIS A 85 9.86 1.24 -20.04
C HIS A 85 9.74 -0.16 -19.45
N VAL A 86 8.72 -0.95 -19.81
CA VAL A 86 8.61 -2.35 -19.37
C VAL A 86 9.80 -3.18 -19.86
N LEU A 87 10.15 -3.06 -21.15
CA LEU A 87 11.28 -3.77 -21.78
C LEU A 87 12.63 -3.41 -21.14
N SER A 88 12.77 -2.20 -20.62
CA SER A 88 13.96 -1.77 -19.88
C SER A 88 14.21 -2.60 -18.61
N GLY A 89 13.19 -3.29 -18.07
CA GLY A 89 13.34 -4.18 -16.91
C GLY A 89 14.35 -5.31 -17.14
N ARG A 90 14.55 -5.75 -18.38
CA ARG A 90 15.57 -6.74 -18.79
C ARG A 90 16.66 -6.14 -19.70
N ASN A 91 16.70 -4.81 -19.86
CA ASN A 91 17.54 -4.07 -20.83
C ASN A 91 17.32 -4.49 -22.30
N ILE A 92 16.15 -5.01 -22.66
CA ILE A 92 15.83 -5.45 -24.03
C ILE A 92 15.75 -4.26 -24.99
N ASP A 93 15.27 -3.12 -24.51
CA ASP A 93 15.24 -1.85 -25.25
C ASP A 93 16.64 -1.40 -25.70
N ALA A 94 17.62 -1.45 -24.80
CA ALA A 94 18.99 -1.10 -25.07
C ALA A 94 19.68 -2.11 -26.01
N ASP A 95 19.41 -3.40 -25.82
CA ASP A 95 19.96 -4.45 -26.68
C ASP A 95 19.41 -4.35 -28.11
N LEU A 96 18.11 -4.05 -28.27
CA LEU A 96 17.49 -3.82 -29.57
C LEU A 96 18.10 -2.60 -30.28
N ALA A 97 18.27 -1.49 -29.56
CA ALA A 97 18.92 -0.30 -30.11
C ALA A 97 20.39 -0.54 -30.48
N ARG A 98 21.10 -1.40 -29.73
CA ARG A 98 22.47 -1.82 -30.03
C ARG A 98 22.52 -2.70 -31.28
N LEU A 99 21.59 -3.65 -31.42
CA LEU A 99 21.48 -4.49 -32.61
C LEU A 99 21.26 -3.67 -33.87
N GLU A 100 20.33 -2.72 -33.83
CA GLU A 100 20.02 -1.85 -34.98
C GLU A 100 21.24 -1.03 -35.39
N LYS A 101 21.97 -0.46 -34.43
CA LYS A 101 23.23 0.26 -34.69
C LYS A 101 24.29 -0.64 -35.33
N LEU A 102 24.46 -1.85 -34.83
CA LEU A 102 25.43 -2.80 -35.37
C LEU A 102 25.04 -3.28 -36.77
N ARG A 103 23.73 -3.46 -37.04
CA ARG A 103 23.20 -3.79 -38.36
C ARG A 103 23.58 -2.72 -39.38
N VAL A 104 23.30 -1.45 -39.07
CA VAL A 104 23.64 -0.31 -39.95
C VAL A 104 25.14 -0.20 -40.20
N VAL A 105 25.99 -0.48 -39.20
CA VAL A 105 27.45 -0.47 -39.38
C VAL A 105 27.91 -1.63 -40.28
N MET A 106 27.37 -2.84 -40.08
CA MET A 106 27.68 -4.02 -40.89
C MET A 106 27.20 -3.85 -42.34
N GLU A 107 26.02 -3.26 -42.56
CA GLU A 107 25.51 -2.95 -43.91
C GLU A 107 26.42 -1.98 -44.67
N LYS A 108 27.06 -1.03 -43.96
CA LYS A 108 28.01 -0.07 -44.55
C LYS A 108 29.40 -0.64 -44.77
N ASP A 109 29.87 -1.50 -43.87
CA ASP A 109 31.18 -2.15 -43.93
C ASP A 109 31.06 -3.62 -43.44
N PRO A 110 30.87 -4.58 -44.36
CA PRO A 110 30.70 -5.99 -44.04
C PRO A 110 32.05 -6.70 -43.78
N SER A 111 32.92 -6.07 -43.00
CA SER A 111 34.17 -6.70 -42.54
C SER A 111 33.90 -7.81 -41.53
N ASP A 112 34.77 -8.83 -41.50
CA ASP A 112 34.66 -9.98 -40.57
C ASP A 112 34.47 -9.54 -39.11
N LYS A 113 35.10 -8.42 -38.73
CA LYS A 113 34.98 -7.81 -37.40
C LYS A 113 33.57 -7.30 -37.11
N ASN A 114 32.91 -6.64 -38.07
CA ASN A 114 31.56 -6.09 -37.89
C ASN A 114 30.52 -7.21 -37.91
N VAL A 115 30.70 -8.21 -38.79
CA VAL A 115 29.88 -9.43 -38.83
C VAL A 115 29.95 -10.16 -37.49
N ALA A 116 31.16 -10.36 -36.94
CA ALA A 116 31.33 -11.02 -35.63
C ALA A 116 30.68 -10.24 -34.48
N LYS A 117 30.77 -8.90 -34.48
CA LYS A 117 30.13 -8.05 -33.46
C LYS A 117 28.60 -8.12 -33.52
N PHE A 118 28.03 -8.07 -34.72
CA PHE A 118 26.59 -8.20 -34.93
C PHE A 118 26.10 -9.58 -34.49
N SER A 119 26.75 -10.64 -34.98
CA SER A 119 26.40 -12.03 -34.65
C SER A 119 26.43 -12.29 -33.14
N LYS A 120 27.46 -11.80 -32.43
CA LYS A 120 27.54 -11.92 -30.97
C LYS A 120 26.40 -11.19 -30.26
N ALA A 121 26.06 -9.98 -30.70
CA ALA A 121 24.96 -9.22 -30.11
C ALA A 121 23.59 -9.89 -30.40
N GLU A 122 23.42 -10.50 -31.57
CA GLU A 122 22.21 -11.22 -31.96
C GLU A 122 22.04 -12.49 -31.12
N GLU A 123 23.13 -13.23 -30.90
CA GLU A 123 23.13 -14.40 -30.01
C GLU A 123 22.79 -13.99 -28.56
N GLU A 124 23.42 -12.94 -28.03
CA GLU A 124 23.11 -12.39 -26.70
C GLU A 124 21.64 -11.98 -26.57
N PHE A 125 21.08 -11.32 -27.58
CA PHE A 125 19.68 -10.90 -27.62
C PHE A 125 18.71 -12.09 -27.70
N THR A 126 19.05 -13.10 -28.50
CA THR A 126 18.27 -14.33 -28.64
C THR A 126 18.23 -15.10 -27.33
N LEU A 127 19.38 -15.25 -26.65
CA LEU A 127 19.49 -15.93 -25.36
C LEU A 127 18.67 -15.24 -24.26
N LYS A 128 18.50 -13.91 -24.34
CA LYS A 128 17.62 -13.15 -23.44
C LYS A 128 16.13 -13.22 -23.81
N GLY A 129 15.77 -13.93 -24.88
CA GLY A 129 14.39 -14.02 -25.38
C GLY A 129 13.89 -12.72 -26.01
N GLY A 130 14.78 -11.91 -26.59
CA GLY A 130 14.45 -10.58 -27.09
C GLY A 130 13.34 -10.54 -28.15
N TYR A 131 13.21 -11.57 -28.99
CA TYR A 131 12.15 -11.63 -30.01
C TYR A 131 10.74 -11.85 -29.43
N SER A 132 10.62 -12.55 -28.30
CA SER A 132 9.33 -12.76 -27.60
C SER A 132 9.08 -11.72 -26.51
N ALA A 133 10.08 -10.93 -26.14
CA ALA A 133 10.05 -10.01 -25.02
C ALA A 133 8.91 -8.98 -25.13
N GLU A 134 8.67 -8.42 -26.32
CA GLU A 134 7.58 -7.44 -26.49
C GLU A 134 6.21 -8.10 -26.29
N SER A 135 5.99 -9.29 -26.86
CA SER A 135 4.73 -10.03 -26.67
C SER A 135 4.49 -10.40 -25.21
N GLU A 136 5.54 -10.84 -24.51
CA GLU A 136 5.48 -11.12 -23.06
C GLU A 136 5.16 -9.85 -22.25
N ALA A 137 5.84 -8.74 -22.54
CA ALA A 137 5.61 -7.45 -21.89
C ALA A 137 4.19 -6.92 -22.10
N ARG A 138 3.66 -7.03 -23.33
CA ARG A 138 2.26 -6.70 -23.65
C ARG A 138 1.29 -7.62 -22.91
N SER A 139 1.55 -8.92 -22.85
CA SER A 139 0.70 -9.88 -22.12
C SER A 139 0.65 -9.59 -20.61
N ILE A 140 1.78 -9.29 -19.98
CA ILE A 140 1.84 -8.89 -18.57
C ILE A 140 1.06 -7.59 -18.35
N SER A 141 1.25 -6.61 -19.21
CA SER A 141 0.59 -5.31 -19.11
C SER A 141 -0.93 -5.43 -19.30
N ALA A 142 -1.38 -6.24 -20.26
CA ALA A 142 -2.79 -6.53 -20.48
C ALA A 142 -3.42 -7.25 -19.28
N GLY A 143 -2.70 -8.21 -18.68
CA GLY A 143 -3.11 -8.87 -17.45
C GLY A 143 -3.29 -7.92 -16.26
N LEU A 144 -2.54 -6.82 -16.24
CA LEU A 144 -2.69 -5.74 -15.26
C LEU A 144 -3.79 -4.72 -15.64
N GLY A 145 -4.50 -4.91 -16.76
CA GLY A 145 -5.57 -4.03 -17.22
C GLY A 145 -5.10 -2.78 -17.97
N LEU A 146 -3.88 -2.78 -18.53
CA LEU A 146 -3.42 -1.75 -19.46
C LEU A 146 -3.86 -2.11 -20.89
N LYS A 147 -4.55 -1.19 -21.55
CA LYS A 147 -4.94 -1.33 -22.96
C LYS A 147 -3.73 -1.15 -23.88
N GLU A 148 -3.76 -1.79 -25.05
CA GLU A 148 -2.65 -1.75 -26.00
C GLU A 148 -2.32 -0.33 -26.49
N ASP A 149 -3.34 0.49 -26.76
CA ASP A 149 -3.20 1.89 -27.18
C ASP A 149 -2.43 2.75 -26.16
N ARG A 150 -2.50 2.39 -24.87
CA ARG A 150 -1.79 3.09 -23.80
C ARG A 150 -0.32 2.70 -23.71
N LEU A 151 0.06 1.53 -24.20
CA LEU A 151 1.44 1.03 -24.12
C LEU A 151 2.39 1.76 -25.06
N ASP A 152 1.87 2.30 -26.16
CA ASP A 152 2.65 3.04 -27.13
C ASP A 152 2.78 4.53 -26.78
N LEU A 153 2.04 5.02 -25.77
CA LEU A 153 2.13 6.38 -25.26
C LEU A 153 3.34 6.60 -24.36
N ALA A 154 3.81 7.84 -24.30
CA ALA A 154 4.83 8.27 -23.35
C ALA A 154 4.33 8.17 -21.90
N LEU A 155 5.22 7.77 -20.98
CA LEU A 155 4.89 7.61 -19.56
C LEU A 155 4.30 8.88 -18.93
N GLY A 156 4.78 10.06 -19.30
CA GLY A 156 4.27 11.34 -18.77
C GLY A 156 2.82 11.67 -19.16
N VAL A 157 2.25 10.99 -20.16
CA VAL A 157 0.85 11.16 -20.59
C VAL A 157 -0.13 10.31 -19.77
N LEU A 158 0.38 9.24 -19.14
CA LEU A 158 -0.43 8.29 -18.40
C LEU A 158 -0.89 8.84 -17.04
N SER A 159 -2.07 8.42 -16.59
CA SER A 159 -2.54 8.72 -15.22
C SER A 159 -1.63 8.08 -14.16
N GLY A 160 -1.69 8.56 -12.91
CA GLY A 160 -0.90 8.01 -11.80
C GLY A 160 -1.11 6.50 -11.62
N GLY A 161 -2.37 6.06 -11.67
CA GLY A 161 -2.71 4.63 -11.63
C GLY A 161 -2.18 3.82 -12.81
N GLU A 162 -2.20 4.36 -14.03
CA GLU A 162 -1.61 3.71 -15.21
C GLU A 162 -0.09 3.61 -15.11
N ARG A 163 0.60 4.68 -14.69
CA ARG A 163 2.06 4.67 -14.47
C ARG A 163 2.46 3.63 -13.45
N ARG A 164 1.72 3.52 -12.33
CA ARG A 164 1.94 2.48 -11.32
C ARG A 164 1.81 1.07 -11.90
N ARG A 165 0.81 0.83 -12.75
CA ARG A 165 0.64 -0.46 -13.44
C ARG A 165 1.79 -0.76 -14.40
N VAL A 166 2.30 0.24 -15.12
CA VAL A 166 3.46 0.09 -16.00
C VAL A 166 4.72 -0.23 -15.19
N GLU A 167 4.91 0.39 -14.03
CA GLU A 167 6.04 0.07 -13.15
C GLU A 167 5.93 -1.35 -12.57
N LEU A 168 4.73 -1.76 -12.15
CA LEU A 168 4.49 -3.14 -11.75
C LEU A 168 4.78 -4.11 -12.90
N ALA A 169 4.32 -3.81 -14.12
CA ALA A 169 4.60 -4.63 -15.30
C ALA A 169 6.11 -4.76 -15.56
N ARG A 170 6.87 -3.67 -15.47
CA ARG A 170 8.34 -3.64 -15.59
C ARG A 170 9.01 -4.56 -14.58
N ILE A 171 8.58 -4.50 -13.32
CA ILE A 171 9.15 -5.30 -12.23
C ILE A 171 8.83 -6.79 -12.39
N LEU A 172 7.59 -7.14 -12.76
CA LEU A 172 7.20 -8.53 -13.04
C LEU A 172 7.93 -9.06 -14.27
N PHE A 173 8.06 -8.24 -15.31
CA PHE A 173 8.81 -8.57 -16.52
C PHE A 173 10.29 -8.78 -16.22
N ALA A 174 10.92 -7.98 -15.35
CA ALA A 174 12.34 -8.14 -15.02
C ALA A 174 12.73 -9.55 -14.53
N GLY A 175 11.77 -10.33 -13.97
CA GLY A 175 12.00 -11.75 -13.64
C GLY A 175 13.05 -11.95 -12.54
N SER A 176 13.05 -11.08 -11.52
CA SER A 176 14.06 -11.04 -10.47
C SER A 176 14.05 -12.29 -9.55
N ASP A 177 15.15 -12.62 -8.88
CA ASP A 177 15.17 -13.73 -7.91
C ASP A 177 14.25 -13.44 -6.70
N MET A 178 14.00 -12.16 -6.42
CA MET A 178 13.16 -11.69 -5.33
C MET A 178 12.30 -10.49 -5.74
N LEU A 179 11.04 -10.47 -5.30
CA LEU A 179 10.11 -9.36 -5.44
C LEU A 179 9.73 -8.77 -4.08
N LEU A 180 9.85 -7.45 -3.94
CA LEU A 180 9.29 -6.67 -2.83
C LEU A 180 8.17 -5.78 -3.38
N LEU A 181 6.94 -6.07 -2.96
CA LEU A 181 5.76 -5.37 -3.45
C LEU A 181 5.01 -4.70 -2.31
N ASP A 182 4.92 -3.37 -2.32
CA ASP A 182 4.14 -2.60 -1.36
C ASP A 182 2.75 -2.23 -1.92
N GLU A 183 1.71 -2.88 -1.39
CA GLU A 183 0.31 -2.77 -1.83
C GLU A 183 0.14 -2.85 -3.36
N PRO A 184 0.55 -3.97 -4.00
CA PRO A 184 0.55 -4.08 -5.46
C PRO A 184 -0.86 -4.18 -6.07
N THR A 185 -1.88 -4.45 -5.25
CA THR A 185 -3.29 -4.51 -5.69
C THR A 185 -3.95 -3.13 -5.73
N ASN A 186 -3.28 -2.08 -5.25
CA ASN A 186 -3.83 -0.73 -5.30
C ASN A 186 -3.98 -0.24 -6.75
N HIS A 187 -5.08 0.45 -7.03
CA HIS A 187 -5.44 0.96 -8.36
C HIS A 187 -5.68 -0.13 -9.44
N LEU A 188 -5.82 -1.40 -9.03
CA LEU A 188 -6.26 -2.50 -9.90
C LEU A 188 -7.76 -2.76 -9.73
N ASP A 189 -8.43 -3.10 -10.84
CA ASP A 189 -9.79 -3.66 -10.80
C ASP A 189 -9.75 -5.14 -10.42
N ILE A 190 -10.94 -5.75 -10.28
CA ILE A 190 -11.07 -7.12 -9.77
C ILE A 190 -10.37 -8.13 -10.70
N ASP A 191 -10.46 -7.93 -12.01
CA ASP A 191 -9.85 -8.83 -12.99
C ASP A 191 -8.32 -8.73 -12.95
N ALA A 192 -7.77 -7.51 -12.98
CA ALA A 192 -6.33 -7.30 -12.88
C ALA A 192 -5.76 -7.76 -11.53
N LYS A 193 -6.51 -7.56 -10.43
CA LYS A 193 -6.15 -8.11 -9.11
C LYS A 193 -6.06 -9.63 -9.16
N THR A 194 -7.08 -10.30 -9.70
CA THR A 194 -7.12 -11.76 -9.80
C THR A 194 -5.98 -12.30 -10.63
N TRP A 195 -5.68 -11.64 -11.77
CA TRP A 195 -4.55 -11.98 -12.62
C TRP A 195 -3.21 -11.84 -11.87
N LEU A 196 -2.98 -10.70 -11.22
CA LEU A 196 -1.76 -10.45 -10.46
C LEU A 196 -1.58 -11.49 -9.34
N LEU A 197 -2.63 -11.79 -8.60
CA LEU A 197 -2.58 -12.76 -7.51
C LEU A 197 -2.22 -14.15 -8.03
N ASN A 198 -2.78 -14.57 -9.16
CA ASN A 198 -2.42 -15.84 -9.81
C ASN A 198 -0.98 -15.84 -10.34
N PHE A 199 -0.48 -14.71 -10.84
CA PHE A 199 0.93 -14.56 -11.22
C PHE A 199 1.84 -14.74 -10.00
N LEU A 200 1.57 -14.03 -8.90
CA LEU A 200 2.36 -14.10 -7.66
C LEU A 200 2.31 -15.50 -7.01
N ARG A 201 1.16 -16.16 -7.06
CA ARG A 201 1.01 -17.56 -6.60
C ARG A 201 1.91 -18.51 -7.38
N ASN A 202 2.13 -18.31 -8.68
CA ASN A 202 2.97 -19.17 -9.51
C ASN A 202 4.43 -18.71 -9.60
N TYR A 203 4.77 -17.58 -8.97
CA TYR A 203 6.12 -17.05 -8.96
C TYR A 203 7.09 -18.02 -8.29
N LYS A 204 8.20 -18.31 -8.96
CA LYS A 204 9.23 -19.25 -8.50
C LYS A 204 10.32 -18.59 -7.65
N GLY A 205 10.45 -17.26 -7.73
CA GLY A 205 11.37 -16.51 -6.89
C GLY A 205 10.83 -16.31 -5.47
N ALA A 206 11.61 -15.59 -4.67
CA ALA A 206 11.15 -15.13 -3.36
C ALA A 206 10.16 -13.97 -3.52
N LEU A 207 9.13 -13.92 -2.69
CA LEU A 207 8.12 -12.86 -2.66
C LEU A 207 8.02 -12.31 -1.24
N LEU A 208 8.13 -10.99 -1.11
CA LEU A 208 7.83 -10.26 0.10
C LEU A 208 6.78 -9.20 -0.24
N VAL A 209 5.57 -9.33 0.32
CA VAL A 209 4.43 -8.52 -0.09
C VAL A 209 3.73 -7.89 1.12
N ILE A 210 3.47 -6.58 1.05
CA ILE A 210 2.48 -5.91 1.90
C ILE A 210 1.18 -5.86 1.10
N SER A 211 0.11 -6.39 1.67
CA SER A 211 -1.21 -6.26 1.07
C SER A 211 -2.30 -6.38 2.11
N HIS A 212 -3.41 -5.69 1.87
CA HIS A 212 -4.67 -5.96 2.57
C HIS A 212 -5.39 -7.22 2.05
N ASP A 213 -5.01 -7.72 0.87
CA ASP A 213 -5.66 -8.83 0.16
C ASP A 213 -4.93 -10.18 0.37
N LEU A 214 -4.16 -10.35 1.45
CA LEU A 214 -3.36 -11.57 1.69
C LEU A 214 -4.18 -12.86 1.81
N GLU A 215 -5.46 -12.76 2.14
CA GLU A 215 -6.38 -13.90 2.12
C GLU A 215 -6.45 -14.54 0.73
N LEU A 216 -6.32 -13.74 -0.33
CA LEU A 216 -6.28 -14.24 -1.69
C LEU A 216 -4.92 -14.84 -2.05
N LEU A 217 -3.87 -14.64 -1.26
CA LEU A 217 -2.57 -15.31 -1.42
C LEU A 217 -2.37 -16.44 -0.40
N ASP A 218 -3.37 -16.78 0.41
CA ASP A 218 -3.21 -17.62 1.61
C ASP A 218 -2.49 -18.94 1.33
N GLU A 219 -2.94 -19.70 0.34
CA GLU A 219 -2.36 -21.00 -0.03
C GLU A 219 -0.90 -20.91 -0.52
N ALA A 220 -0.50 -19.76 -1.05
CA ALA A 220 0.86 -19.54 -1.53
C ALA A 220 1.79 -18.98 -0.45
N ILE A 221 1.26 -18.33 0.58
CA ILE A 221 2.06 -17.74 1.66
C ILE A 221 2.66 -18.86 2.53
N THR A 222 3.98 -18.83 2.68
CA THR A 222 4.73 -19.77 3.52
C THR A 222 4.98 -19.22 4.93
N ARG A 223 4.96 -17.89 5.07
CA ARG A 223 5.24 -17.20 6.34
C ARG A 223 4.59 -15.82 6.37
N VAL A 224 4.21 -15.37 7.56
CA VAL A 224 3.75 -14.00 7.83
C VAL A 224 4.70 -13.31 8.78
N ILE A 225 5.12 -12.10 8.44
CA ILE A 225 5.87 -11.20 9.30
C ILE A 225 4.90 -10.12 9.79
N HIS A 226 4.61 -10.13 11.09
CA HIS A 226 3.76 -9.14 11.73
C HIS A 226 4.62 -8.03 12.32
N LEU A 227 4.45 -6.81 11.80
CA LEU A 227 4.96 -5.60 12.40
C LEU A 227 3.93 -5.05 13.38
N ASP A 228 4.20 -5.31 14.66
CA ASP A 228 3.32 -4.99 15.77
C ASP A 228 3.74 -3.66 16.39
N ARG A 229 2.89 -2.65 16.24
CA ARG A 229 3.08 -1.31 16.77
C ARG A 229 1.75 -0.83 17.36
N PRO A 230 1.59 -0.86 18.70
CA PRO A 230 0.29 -0.60 19.33
C PRO A 230 -0.18 0.86 19.15
N ASP A 231 0.70 1.84 19.34
CA ASP A 231 0.40 3.26 19.16
C ASP A 231 1.49 3.99 18.34
N GLU A 232 1.18 5.18 17.83
CA GLU A 232 2.12 6.01 17.04
C GLU A 232 3.34 6.51 17.83
N ASP A 233 3.28 6.46 19.16
CA ASP A 233 4.40 6.80 20.04
C ASP A 233 5.21 5.57 20.46
N ASP A 234 4.69 4.37 20.22
CA ASP A 234 5.41 3.14 20.49
C ASP A 234 6.37 2.80 19.34
N THR A 235 7.32 1.92 19.62
CA THR A 235 8.25 1.37 18.62
C THR A 235 7.74 0.03 18.12
N GLY A 236 7.71 -0.16 16.80
CA GLY A 236 7.26 -1.39 16.18
C GLY A 236 8.24 -2.55 16.37
N MET A 237 7.69 -3.71 16.74
CA MET A 237 8.43 -4.97 16.89
C MET A 237 8.02 -5.97 15.83
N VAL A 238 8.98 -6.74 15.33
CA VAL A 238 8.75 -7.72 14.26
C VAL A 238 8.57 -9.12 14.85
N TYR A 239 7.47 -9.78 14.50
CA TYR A 239 7.17 -11.17 14.90
C TYR A 239 6.97 -12.04 13.66
N GLU A 240 7.63 -13.21 13.64
CA GLU A 240 7.48 -14.17 12.56
C GLU A 240 6.48 -15.28 12.92
N TYR A 241 5.56 -15.57 12.01
CA TYR A 241 4.60 -16.68 12.11
C TYR A 241 4.76 -17.57 10.89
N ARG A 242 5.09 -18.84 11.11
CA ARG A 242 5.20 -19.82 10.02
C ARG A 242 3.81 -20.32 9.61
N GLY A 243 3.63 -20.57 8.32
CA GLY A 243 2.37 -21.05 7.76
C GLY A 243 1.63 -19.99 6.98
N THR A 244 0.38 -20.32 6.63
CA THR A 244 -0.48 -19.47 5.82
C THR A 244 -1.00 -18.26 6.61
N TYR A 245 -1.56 -17.27 5.91
CA TYR A 245 -2.21 -16.12 6.54
C TYR A 245 -3.38 -16.53 7.45
N THR A 246 -4.17 -17.53 7.09
CA THR A 246 -5.25 -18.07 7.92
C THR A 246 -4.71 -18.68 9.22
N GLN A 247 -3.62 -19.44 9.13
CA GLN A 247 -2.94 -20.01 10.30
C GLN A 247 -2.35 -18.91 11.20
N TYR A 248 -1.76 -17.87 10.61
CA TYR A 248 -1.32 -16.68 11.32
C TYR A 248 -2.48 -16.02 12.10
N LYS A 249 -3.63 -15.74 11.46
CA LYS A 249 -4.78 -15.10 12.14
C LYS A 249 -5.23 -15.88 13.37
N ARG A 250 -5.31 -17.21 13.25
CA ARG A 250 -5.64 -18.10 14.37
C ARG A 250 -4.59 -18.04 15.48
N SER A 251 -3.31 -18.19 15.12
CA SER A 251 -2.20 -18.17 16.08
C SER A 251 -2.14 -16.83 16.84
N ARG A 252 -2.34 -15.72 16.12
CA ARG A 252 -2.42 -14.38 16.70
C ARG A 252 -3.58 -14.24 17.68
N ALA A 253 -4.77 -14.73 17.33
CA ALA A 253 -5.93 -14.68 18.23
C ALA A 253 -5.70 -15.51 19.51
N GLU A 254 -5.07 -16.68 19.38
CA GLU A 254 -4.70 -17.52 20.52
C GLU A 254 -3.63 -16.84 21.40
N ASP A 255 -2.63 -16.19 20.80
CA ASP A 255 -1.61 -15.41 21.51
C ASP A 255 -2.21 -14.22 22.26
N GLU A 256 -3.11 -13.47 21.63
CA GLU A 256 -3.80 -12.34 22.26
C GLU A 256 -4.67 -12.82 23.41
N SER A 257 -5.44 -13.90 23.24
CA SER A 257 -6.26 -14.47 24.34
C SER A 257 -5.40 -14.95 25.51
N ARG A 258 -4.24 -15.57 25.24
CA ARG A 258 -3.29 -15.98 26.28
C ARG A 258 -2.69 -14.77 27.00
N ALA A 259 -2.34 -13.72 26.26
CA ALA A 259 -1.81 -12.48 26.81
C ALA A 259 -2.87 -11.77 27.68
N GLU A 260 -4.12 -11.66 27.22
CA GLU A 260 -5.24 -11.08 27.97
C GLU A 260 -5.52 -11.83 29.28
N LYS A 261 -5.55 -13.17 29.24
CA LYS A 261 -5.74 -13.99 30.45
C LYS A 261 -4.61 -13.77 31.45
N LYS A 262 -3.36 -13.75 30.99
CA LYS A 262 -2.19 -13.48 31.84
C LYS A 262 -2.24 -12.06 32.43
N ALA A 263 -2.61 -11.06 31.62
CA ALA A 263 -2.75 -9.67 32.03
C ALA A 263 -3.84 -9.52 33.10
N SER A 264 -4.99 -10.16 32.92
CA SER A 264 -6.09 -10.13 33.89
C SER A 264 -5.69 -10.77 35.22
N LEU A 265 -4.95 -11.89 35.20
CA LEU A 265 -4.45 -12.54 36.41
C LEU A 265 -3.41 -11.66 37.13
N GLN A 266 -2.48 -11.06 36.39
CA GLN A 266 -1.49 -10.13 36.96
C GLN A 266 -2.16 -8.89 37.55
N ALA A 267 -3.13 -8.29 36.87
CA ALA A 267 -3.87 -7.13 37.36
C ALA A 267 -4.66 -7.44 38.64
N LYS A 268 -5.30 -8.62 38.73
CA LYS A 268 -5.98 -9.07 39.96
C LYS A 268 -5.02 -9.27 41.12
N GLU A 269 -3.84 -9.84 40.86
CA GLU A 269 -2.82 -10.03 41.89
C GLU A 269 -2.23 -8.69 42.35
N VAL A 270 -1.96 -7.76 41.42
CA VAL A 270 -1.52 -6.39 41.76
C VAL A 270 -2.56 -5.69 42.63
N ALA A 271 -3.85 -5.72 42.25
CA ALA A 271 -4.92 -5.13 43.03
C ALA A 271 -4.99 -5.72 44.44
N ARG A 272 -4.90 -7.05 44.57
CA ARG A 272 -4.88 -7.73 45.87
C ARG A 272 -3.69 -7.32 46.73
N LEU A 273 -2.50 -7.23 46.15
CA LEU A 273 -1.28 -6.82 46.85
C LEU A 273 -1.38 -5.34 47.28
N GLN A 274 -1.95 -4.48 46.44
CA GLN A 274 -2.16 -3.06 46.74
C GLN A 274 -3.10 -2.87 47.93
N GLU A 275 -4.21 -3.61 48.03
CA GLU A 275 -5.10 -3.55 49.20
C GLU A 275 -4.38 -3.88 50.53
N VAL A 276 -3.39 -4.80 50.48
CA VAL A 276 -2.59 -5.16 51.65
C VAL A 276 -1.64 -4.01 52.02
N VAL A 277 -1.02 -3.37 51.02
CA VAL A 277 -0.18 -2.18 51.23
C VAL A 277 -1.01 -1.05 51.84
N ASP A 278 -2.17 -0.75 51.27
CA ASP A 278 -3.03 0.35 51.75
C ASP A 278 -3.49 0.13 53.20
N ARG A 279 -3.79 -1.12 53.58
CA ARG A 279 -4.25 -1.47 54.94
C ARG A 279 -3.15 -1.43 55.99
N PHE A 280 -1.91 -1.75 55.62
CA PHE A 280 -0.81 -1.95 56.57
C PHE A 280 0.36 -0.96 56.43
N GLY A 281 0.38 -0.12 55.40
CA GLY A 281 1.45 0.84 55.11
C GLY A 281 1.61 1.94 56.15
N ALA A 282 0.53 2.36 56.81
CA ALA A 282 0.55 3.38 57.85
C ALA A 282 1.04 2.89 59.22
N LYS A 283 1.21 1.57 59.42
CA LYS A 283 1.66 1.00 60.71
C LYS A 283 3.18 0.80 60.70
N ALA A 284 3.88 1.54 61.56
CA ALA A 284 5.35 1.47 61.70
C ALA A 284 5.90 0.04 61.89
N SER A 285 5.16 -0.84 62.57
CA SER A 285 5.56 -2.24 62.78
C SER A 285 5.48 -3.13 61.53
N LYS A 286 4.81 -2.69 60.46
CA LYS A 286 4.65 -3.44 59.21
C LYS A 286 5.19 -2.71 57.97
N ALA A 287 5.90 -1.61 58.15
CA ALA A 287 6.48 -0.81 57.07
C ALA A 287 7.43 -1.63 56.16
N THR A 288 8.28 -2.49 56.75
CA THR A 288 9.20 -3.36 55.99
C THR A 288 8.44 -4.38 55.11
N MET A 289 7.31 -4.88 55.58
CA MET A 289 6.44 -5.79 54.83
C MET A 289 5.76 -5.07 53.67
N ALA A 290 5.26 -3.86 53.89
CA ALA A 290 4.64 -3.03 52.86
C ALA A 290 5.64 -2.69 51.72
N HIS A 291 6.86 -2.26 52.07
CA HIS A 291 7.90 -2.00 51.07
C HIS A 291 8.31 -3.24 50.26
N SER A 292 8.35 -4.42 50.88
CA SER A 292 8.61 -5.66 50.14
C SER A 292 7.50 -6.00 49.15
N ILE A 293 6.25 -5.67 49.46
CA ILE A 293 5.10 -5.91 48.58
C ILE A 293 5.06 -4.87 47.45
N GLU A 294 5.33 -3.60 47.74
CA GLU A 294 5.48 -2.54 46.71
C GLU A 294 6.54 -2.91 45.68
N LYS A 295 7.71 -3.41 46.11
CA LYS A 295 8.76 -3.87 45.20
C LYS A 295 8.31 -5.06 44.33
N ARG A 296 7.43 -5.92 44.87
CA ARG A 296 6.85 -7.05 44.13
C ARG A 296 5.81 -6.57 43.12
N ILE A 297 4.97 -5.60 43.47
CA ILE A 297 4.02 -4.94 42.56
C ILE A 297 4.80 -4.31 41.40
N ALA A 298 5.81 -3.49 41.69
CA ALA A 298 6.64 -2.85 40.66
C ALA A 298 7.31 -3.86 39.71
N ARG A 299 7.69 -5.05 40.20
CA ARG A 299 8.22 -6.13 39.35
C ARG A 299 7.14 -6.74 38.44
N ILE A 300 5.95 -7.02 38.98
CA ILE A 300 4.84 -7.58 38.20
C ILE A 300 4.39 -6.57 37.13
N GLU A 301 4.31 -5.29 37.48
CA GLU A 301 3.99 -4.20 36.56
C GLU A 301 5.09 -4.03 35.50
N GLY A 302 6.36 -4.10 35.89
CA GLY A 302 7.51 -4.09 34.97
C GLY A 302 7.59 -5.28 34.03
N GLU A 303 7.01 -6.43 34.38
CA GLU A 303 6.84 -7.59 33.48
C GLU A 303 5.60 -7.44 32.57
N SER A 304 4.65 -6.58 32.95
CA SER A 304 3.40 -6.33 32.23
C SER A 304 3.53 -5.24 31.15
N THR A 305 4.56 -4.40 31.20
CA THR A 305 4.83 -3.35 30.19
C THR A 305 5.15 -3.91 28.79
N GLY A 306 5.45 -5.21 28.67
CA GLY A 306 5.57 -5.92 27.39
C GLY A 306 4.26 -6.52 26.86
N MET A 307 3.13 -6.37 27.57
CA MET A 307 1.84 -6.87 27.11
C MET A 307 1.23 -5.93 26.08
N ARG A 308 0.94 -6.48 24.90
CA ARG A 308 0.31 -5.80 23.76
C ARG A 308 -0.92 -5.03 24.25
N LYS A 309 -0.87 -3.69 24.17
CA LYS A 309 -2.05 -2.84 24.32
C LYS A 309 -3.01 -3.19 23.18
N LYS A 310 -4.31 -3.23 23.48
CA LYS A 310 -5.33 -3.45 22.45
C LYS A 310 -5.20 -2.38 21.38
N ASP A 311 -5.30 -2.83 20.14
CA ASP A 311 -5.49 -1.92 19.02
C ASP A 311 -6.74 -1.08 19.28
N ARG A 312 -6.56 0.23 19.47
CA ARG A 312 -7.68 1.16 19.56
C ARG A 312 -8.38 1.18 18.20
N ALA A 313 -9.58 0.59 18.13
CA ALA A 313 -10.44 0.72 16.96
C ALA A 313 -10.87 2.19 16.84
N LEU A 314 -10.34 2.88 15.83
CA LEU A 314 -10.75 4.24 15.51
C LEU A 314 -12.22 4.23 15.11
N THR A 315 -13.10 4.67 16.00
CA THR A 315 -14.52 4.81 15.70
C THR A 315 -14.77 6.23 15.22
N VAL A 316 -14.68 6.44 13.91
CA VAL A 316 -14.98 7.73 13.30
C VAL A 316 -16.51 7.92 13.29
N LYS A 317 -17.00 8.92 14.03
CA LYS A 317 -18.41 9.34 13.96
C LYS A 317 -18.49 10.63 13.16
N PHE A 318 -19.17 10.57 12.01
CA PHE A 318 -19.49 11.78 11.26
C PHE A 318 -20.55 12.60 12.01
N PRO A 319 -20.47 13.95 11.96
CA PRO A 319 -21.53 14.79 12.48
C PRO A 319 -22.84 14.51 11.74
N PRO A 320 -24.01 14.65 12.41
CA PRO A 320 -25.28 14.52 11.73
C PRO A 320 -25.39 15.56 10.61
N PRO A 321 -25.82 15.19 9.40
CA PRO A 321 -25.94 16.13 8.30
C PRO A 321 -27.04 17.17 8.59
N PRO A 322 -26.94 18.38 8.02
CA PRO A 322 -28.00 19.37 8.12
C PRO A 322 -29.31 18.85 7.50
N GLN A 323 -30.44 19.49 7.86
CA GLN A 323 -31.72 19.10 7.28
C GLN A 323 -31.75 19.43 5.77
N SER A 324 -31.95 18.39 4.97
CA SER A 324 -32.12 18.45 3.51
C SER A 324 -33.47 17.89 3.07
N GLY A 325 -33.82 18.17 1.81
CA GLY A 325 -34.98 17.59 1.12
C GLY A 325 -35.00 16.05 1.11
N ILE A 326 -36.18 15.47 0.85
CA ILE A 326 -36.34 14.00 0.77
C ILE A 326 -35.60 13.44 -0.44
N THR A 327 -35.72 14.08 -1.59
CA THR A 327 -34.88 13.81 -2.76
C THR A 327 -33.62 14.68 -2.66
N VAL A 328 -32.44 14.04 -2.67
CA VAL A 328 -31.14 14.68 -2.52
C VAL A 328 -30.59 15.11 -3.87
N VAL A 329 -30.65 14.23 -4.87
CA VAL A 329 -30.22 14.55 -6.23
C VAL A 329 -31.07 13.80 -7.23
N THR A 330 -31.37 14.45 -8.35
CA THR A 330 -31.98 13.84 -9.52
C THR A 330 -31.08 14.15 -10.71
N THR A 331 -30.73 13.11 -11.46
CA THR A 331 -29.91 13.22 -12.68
C THR A 331 -30.73 12.75 -13.89
N LYS A 332 -30.61 13.48 -15.00
CA LYS A 332 -31.34 13.18 -16.24
C LYS A 332 -30.37 13.21 -17.42
N GLY A 333 -30.19 12.07 -18.08
CA GLY A 333 -29.46 11.94 -19.33
C GLY A 333 -27.98 12.31 -19.24
N LEU A 334 -27.33 12.14 -18.09
CA LEU A 334 -25.94 12.56 -17.92
C LEU A 334 -25.02 11.81 -18.87
N SER A 335 -24.24 12.56 -19.64
CA SER A 335 -23.26 12.03 -20.56
C SER A 335 -21.94 12.78 -20.44
N LYS A 336 -20.82 12.05 -20.51
CA LYS A 336 -19.47 12.63 -20.39
C LYS A 336 -18.49 12.01 -21.38
N GLY A 337 -17.75 12.85 -22.08
CA GLY A 337 -16.62 12.51 -22.94
C GLY A 337 -15.48 13.53 -22.82
N TYR A 338 -14.27 13.12 -23.19
CA TYR A 338 -13.08 14.00 -23.24
C TYR A 338 -12.47 13.99 -24.64
N GLY A 339 -13.13 14.66 -25.60
CA GLY A 339 -12.63 14.83 -26.97
C GLY A 339 -12.56 13.56 -27.83
N GLY A 340 -13.10 12.44 -27.33
CA GLY A 340 -13.19 11.14 -28.01
C GLY A 340 -14.53 10.45 -27.69
N PRO A 341 -14.61 9.11 -27.79
CA PRO A 341 -15.82 8.37 -27.43
C PRO A 341 -16.32 8.74 -26.03
N ALA A 342 -17.65 8.81 -25.87
CA ALA A 342 -18.23 9.07 -24.56
C ALA A 342 -17.80 7.97 -23.57
N ILE A 343 -17.45 8.40 -22.36
CA ILE A 343 -17.08 7.51 -21.26
C ILE A 343 -18.33 6.83 -20.72
N PHE A 344 -19.41 7.59 -20.61
CA PHE A 344 -20.75 7.11 -20.32
C PHE A 344 -21.78 8.02 -20.98
N GLU A 345 -22.94 7.45 -21.28
CA GLU A 345 -24.08 8.11 -21.93
C GLU A 345 -25.36 7.77 -21.18
N ASP A 346 -26.31 8.71 -21.18
CA ASP A 346 -27.69 8.55 -20.68
C ASP A 346 -27.81 7.99 -19.24
N VAL A 347 -27.00 8.50 -18.32
CA VAL A 347 -27.10 8.12 -16.91
C VAL A 347 -28.18 8.97 -16.23
N SER A 348 -29.28 8.32 -15.86
CA SER A 348 -30.41 8.92 -15.14
C SER A 348 -30.72 8.13 -13.86
N PHE A 349 -30.72 8.81 -12.73
CA PHE A 349 -31.09 8.24 -11.42
C PHE A 349 -31.49 9.35 -10.45
N ASP A 350 -32.32 9.01 -9.48
CA ASP A 350 -32.58 9.81 -8.29
C ASP A 350 -32.00 9.14 -7.04
N LEU A 351 -31.69 9.96 -6.04
CA LEU A 351 -31.17 9.51 -4.75
C LEU A 351 -31.91 10.21 -3.61
N GLY A 352 -32.53 9.40 -2.74
CA GLY A 352 -33.25 9.86 -1.56
C GLY A 352 -32.36 10.04 -0.33
N ARG A 353 -32.89 10.78 0.66
CA ARG A 353 -32.22 11.03 1.93
C ARG A 353 -32.12 9.73 2.73
N GLY A 354 -30.89 9.32 3.03
CA GLY A 354 -30.59 8.09 3.78
C GLY A 354 -30.37 6.86 2.89
N GLU A 355 -30.60 6.99 1.58
CA GLU A 355 -30.28 5.94 0.62
C GLU A 355 -28.78 5.86 0.36
N ARG A 356 -28.32 4.68 -0.04
CA ARG A 356 -26.91 4.40 -0.33
C ARG A 356 -26.80 3.90 -1.76
N LEU A 357 -26.16 4.70 -2.62
CA LEU A 357 -25.88 4.34 -3.99
C LEU A 357 -24.44 3.80 -4.11
N LEU A 358 -24.29 2.62 -4.70
CA LEU A 358 -22.99 2.02 -5.00
C LEU A 358 -22.75 2.04 -6.51
N VAL A 359 -21.70 2.73 -6.95
CA VAL A 359 -21.29 2.79 -8.36
C VAL A 359 -20.22 1.74 -8.65
N LEU A 360 -20.54 0.76 -9.49
CA LEU A 360 -19.64 -0.32 -9.90
C LEU A 360 -19.31 -0.25 -11.39
N GLY A 361 -18.17 -0.80 -11.78
CA GLY A 361 -17.71 -0.85 -13.17
C GLY A 361 -16.20 -1.00 -13.29
N LEU A 362 -15.72 -1.26 -14.50
CA LEU A 362 -14.29 -1.40 -14.79
C LEU A 362 -13.52 -0.08 -14.63
N ASN A 363 -12.20 -0.13 -14.50
CA ASN A 363 -11.39 1.08 -14.53
C ASN A 363 -11.51 1.78 -15.89
N GLY A 364 -11.66 3.10 -15.87
CA GLY A 364 -11.94 3.87 -17.09
C GLY A 364 -13.41 3.90 -17.53
N ALA A 365 -14.33 3.18 -16.87
CA ALA A 365 -15.77 3.22 -17.16
C ALA A 365 -16.47 4.54 -16.73
N GLY A 366 -15.71 5.53 -16.23
CA GLY A 366 -16.26 6.84 -15.87
C GLY A 366 -16.80 7.00 -14.45
N LYS A 367 -16.59 6.02 -13.55
CA LYS A 367 -17.00 6.12 -12.13
C LYS A 367 -16.53 7.41 -11.46
N THR A 368 -15.23 7.68 -11.55
CA THR A 368 -14.62 8.90 -10.98
C THR A 368 -15.13 10.16 -11.69
N SER A 369 -15.38 10.09 -12.99
CA SER A 369 -15.96 11.21 -13.75
C SER A 369 -17.39 11.52 -13.30
N LEU A 370 -18.22 10.50 -13.09
CA LEU A 370 -19.58 10.66 -12.55
C LEU A 370 -19.53 11.31 -11.15
N LEU A 371 -18.69 10.82 -10.25
CA LEU A 371 -18.55 11.40 -8.91
C LEU A 371 -18.02 12.84 -8.95
N ARG A 372 -17.07 13.16 -9.84
CA ARG A 372 -16.57 14.54 -10.04
C ARG A 372 -17.65 15.46 -10.60
N ILE A 373 -18.54 14.94 -11.46
CA ILE A 373 -19.69 15.69 -11.96
C ILE A 373 -20.67 15.99 -10.84
N LEU A 374 -21.03 14.99 -10.04
CA LEU A 374 -21.91 15.19 -8.87
C LEU A 374 -21.27 16.10 -7.82
N ALA A 375 -19.94 16.06 -7.65
CA ALA A 375 -19.24 16.98 -6.76
C ALA A 375 -19.13 18.42 -7.31
N GLY A 376 -19.58 18.69 -8.54
CA GLY A 376 -19.39 19.98 -9.21
C GLY A 376 -17.96 20.29 -9.64
N ALA A 377 -17.03 19.34 -9.49
CA ALA A 377 -15.62 19.50 -9.87
C ALA A 377 -15.42 19.47 -11.40
N THR A 378 -16.34 18.86 -12.15
CA THR A 378 -16.35 18.85 -13.62
C THR A 378 -17.77 18.93 -14.15
N GLN A 379 -18.00 19.50 -15.33
CA GLN A 379 -19.33 19.55 -15.94
C GLN A 379 -19.60 18.31 -16.81
N ALA A 380 -20.85 17.85 -16.87
CA ALA A 380 -21.31 16.92 -17.90
C ALA A 380 -21.29 17.58 -19.28
N ASN A 381 -21.20 16.78 -20.35
CA ASN A 381 -21.36 17.31 -21.70
C ASN A 381 -22.84 17.51 -22.05
N ILE A 382 -23.69 16.59 -21.60
CA ILE A 382 -25.13 16.56 -21.81
C ILE A 382 -25.79 16.09 -20.52
N GLY A 383 -27.02 16.54 -20.28
CA GLY A 383 -27.86 16.15 -19.16
C GLY A 383 -27.85 17.15 -18.01
N ASP A 384 -28.82 16.98 -17.11
CA ASP A 384 -29.10 17.92 -16.02
C ASP A 384 -28.95 17.25 -14.65
N ILE A 385 -28.55 18.06 -13.67
CA ILE A 385 -28.43 17.68 -12.26
C ILE A 385 -29.25 18.64 -11.44
N GLU A 386 -30.28 18.13 -10.80
CA GLU A 386 -31.16 18.86 -9.90
C GLU A 386 -30.84 18.46 -8.46
N TRP A 387 -30.30 19.39 -7.68
CA TRP A 387 -30.07 19.19 -6.25
C TRP A 387 -31.31 19.50 -5.43
N GLY A 388 -31.56 18.68 -4.41
CA GLY A 388 -32.61 18.89 -3.43
C GLY A 388 -32.39 20.15 -2.58
N TYR A 389 -33.46 20.59 -1.90
CA TYR A 389 -33.40 21.76 -1.03
C TYR A 389 -32.36 21.60 0.09
N LYS A 390 -31.45 22.58 0.20
CA LYS A 390 -30.35 22.63 1.20
C LYS A 390 -29.47 21.37 1.24
N VAL A 391 -29.22 20.76 0.08
CA VAL A 391 -28.25 19.66 0.00
C VAL A 391 -26.84 20.24 -0.01
N GLU A 392 -26.00 19.71 0.87
CA GLU A 392 -24.56 19.96 0.87
C GLU A 392 -23.84 18.68 0.43
N VAL A 393 -22.85 18.84 -0.45
CA VAL A 393 -22.14 17.72 -1.07
C VAL A 393 -20.72 17.67 -0.51
N GLY A 394 -20.38 16.55 0.14
CA GLY A 394 -19.02 16.22 0.51
C GLY A 394 -18.39 15.27 -0.51
N TYR A 395 -17.18 15.57 -0.98
CA TYR A 395 -16.48 14.77 -1.98
C TYR A 395 -15.10 14.34 -1.50
N PHE A 396 -14.86 13.02 -1.48
CA PHE A 396 -13.56 12.45 -1.14
C PHE A 396 -12.94 11.82 -2.40
N ALA A 397 -11.89 12.44 -2.93
CA ALA A 397 -11.24 12.02 -4.16
C ALA A 397 -10.30 10.82 -3.94
N GLN A 398 -10.21 9.94 -4.95
CA GLN A 398 -9.39 8.73 -4.89
C GLN A 398 -7.88 9.00 -4.81
N GLU A 399 -7.36 10.02 -5.51
CA GLU A 399 -5.93 10.32 -5.57
C GLU A 399 -5.47 11.30 -4.47
N HIS A 400 -6.30 11.58 -3.46
CA HIS A 400 -6.00 12.55 -2.38
C HIS A 400 -5.59 13.95 -2.89
N ASP A 401 -5.88 14.30 -4.14
CA ASP A 401 -5.56 15.60 -4.77
C ASP A 401 -6.11 16.81 -3.99
N THR A 402 -7.10 16.60 -3.12
CA THR A 402 -7.69 17.63 -2.28
C THR A 402 -6.88 17.92 -1.00
N ILE A 403 -5.87 17.09 -0.70
CA ILE A 403 -5.00 17.20 0.47
C ILE A 403 -3.74 17.98 0.08
N ASP A 404 -3.56 19.13 0.71
CA ASP A 404 -2.32 19.91 0.66
C ASP A 404 -1.32 19.34 1.69
N PRO A 405 -0.18 18.79 1.26
CA PRO A 405 0.81 18.20 2.15
C PRO A 405 1.51 19.24 3.05
N ASN A 406 1.40 20.54 2.74
CA ASN A 406 2.01 21.61 3.53
C ASN A 406 1.10 22.13 4.64
N GLN A 407 -0.15 21.64 4.73
CA GLN A 407 -1.12 22.08 5.71
C GLN A 407 -1.36 21.03 6.79
N SER A 408 -1.72 21.49 7.98
CA SER A 408 -2.06 20.59 9.08
C SER A 408 -3.38 19.86 8.85
N LEU A 409 -3.56 18.70 9.48
CA LEU A 409 -4.81 17.93 9.43
C LEU A 409 -6.03 18.76 9.89
N ILE A 410 -5.86 19.56 10.95
CA ILE A 410 -6.91 20.44 11.50
C ILE A 410 -7.30 21.53 10.49
N TRP A 411 -6.32 22.05 9.73
CA TRP A 411 -6.60 23.03 8.69
C TRP A 411 -7.52 22.45 7.61
N HIS A 412 -7.23 21.22 7.16
CA HIS A 412 -8.08 20.51 6.20
C HIS A 412 -9.48 20.26 6.74
N MET A 413 -9.59 19.76 7.97
CA MET A 413 -10.88 19.56 8.62
C MET A 413 -11.68 20.87 8.67
N ARG A 414 -11.04 21.99 8.99
CA ARG A 414 -11.70 23.30 9.08
C ARG A 414 -12.17 23.82 7.73
N ARG A 415 -11.42 23.58 6.65
CA ARG A 415 -11.76 24.03 5.30
C ARG A 415 -13.02 23.34 4.77
N GLU A 416 -13.22 22.07 5.11
CA GLU A 416 -14.32 21.24 4.61
C GLU A 416 -15.56 21.26 5.52
N LEU A 417 -15.59 22.10 6.57
CA LEU A 417 -16.77 22.22 7.44
C LEU A 417 -17.92 22.96 6.72
N PRO A 418 -19.15 22.43 6.78
CA PRO A 418 -20.35 23.12 6.33
C PRO A 418 -20.51 24.53 6.88
N ALA A 419 -21.11 25.41 6.07
CA ALA A 419 -21.51 26.74 6.50
C ALA A 419 -22.56 26.65 7.62
N GLY A 420 -22.15 26.90 8.86
CA GLY A 420 -23.01 26.79 10.06
C GLY A 420 -22.60 25.68 11.04
N SER A 421 -21.65 24.80 10.67
CA SER A 421 -21.06 23.83 11.57
C SER A 421 -19.92 24.45 12.38
N ALA A 422 -20.23 24.99 13.56
CA ALA A 422 -19.22 25.54 14.47
C ALA A 422 -18.59 24.44 15.33
N LEU A 423 -17.76 23.57 14.73
CA LEU A 423 -16.88 22.71 15.52
C LEU A 423 -15.69 23.53 16.02
N THR A 424 -15.48 23.53 17.34
CA THR A 424 -14.28 24.10 17.95
C THR A 424 -13.06 23.23 17.61
N GLU A 425 -11.85 23.80 17.70
CA GLU A 425 -10.61 23.02 17.50
C GLU A 425 -10.53 21.82 18.45
N THR A 426 -10.99 21.98 19.70
CA THR A 426 -11.07 20.88 20.68
C THR A 426 -11.98 19.76 20.21
N GLN A 427 -13.14 20.09 19.62
CA GLN A 427 -14.06 19.10 19.06
C GLN A 427 -13.49 18.43 17.81
N MET A 428 -12.80 19.17 16.94
CA MET A 428 -12.11 18.59 15.78
C MET A 428 -10.99 17.64 16.22
N ARG A 429 -10.21 18.00 17.24
CA ARG A 429 -9.18 17.13 17.82
C ARG A 429 -9.77 15.89 18.50
N ALA A 430 -10.98 15.95 19.02
CA ALA A 430 -11.67 14.81 19.62
C ALA A 430 -12.22 13.80 18.59
N LEU A 431 -12.27 14.18 17.31
CA LEU A 431 -12.62 13.29 16.19
C LEU A 431 -11.42 12.50 15.64
N LEU A 432 -10.20 12.90 16.03
CA LEU A 432 -8.92 12.25 15.73
C LEU A 432 -8.56 11.29 16.87
#